data_AF-A0A2V8I3J8-F1
#
_entry.id   AF-A0A2V8I3J8-F1
#
_cell.length_a   1.000
_cell.length_b   1.000
_cell.length_c   1.000
_cell.angle_alpha   90.00
_cell.angle_beta   90.00
_cell.angle_gamma   90.00
#
_symmetry.space_group_name_H-M   'P 1'
#
loop_
_entity.id
_entity.type
_entity.pdbx_description
1 polymer ?
#
loop_
_entity_poly.entity_id
_entity_poly.type
_entity_poly.pdbx_seq_one_letter_code
_entity_poly.pdbx_strand_id
1 'polypeptide(L)'
;NLQVKDPNVPTKREVGPDFDYVAWGAGVYTGWLPVEQAAIAIIETAPLFLTPGRVCQNGLPVPVDRPDWKKYTTELMEIGRIAKQAAIARKLDAFEEISEKLSDACQNCHRVYRRDAPGAMRCQ
;
A
#
# COMPACT_ATOMS: atom_id res chain seq x y z
N ASN A 1 3.38 -9.55 -6.73
CA ASN A 1 2.55 -8.45 -7.25
C ASN A 1 1.30 -9.08 -7.85
N LEU A 2 0.12 -8.72 -7.33
CA LEU A 2 -1.17 -9.24 -7.82
C LEU A 2 -1.42 -8.93 -9.30
N GLN A 3 -0.76 -7.89 -9.82
CA GLN A 3 -0.77 -7.55 -11.25
C GLN A 3 -0.17 -8.64 -12.14
N VAL A 4 0.55 -9.62 -11.58
CA VAL A 4 1.30 -10.63 -12.34
C VAL A 4 1.01 -12.06 -11.85
N LYS A 5 0.43 -12.23 -10.65
CA LYS A 5 0.17 -13.55 -10.06
C LYS A 5 -1.19 -13.58 -9.40
N ASP A 6 -2.03 -14.53 -9.81
CA ASP A 6 -3.31 -14.82 -9.18
C ASP A 6 -3.08 -15.46 -7.78
N PRO A 7 -3.51 -14.82 -6.69
CA PRO A 7 -3.37 -15.32 -5.33
C PRO A 7 -4.28 -16.52 -5.02
N ASN A 8 -5.26 -16.81 -5.88
CA ASN A 8 -6.10 -18.01 -5.78
C ASN A 8 -5.37 -19.27 -6.25
N VAL A 9 -4.29 -19.12 -7.03
CA VAL A 9 -3.51 -20.25 -7.52
C VAL A 9 -2.49 -20.66 -6.45
N PRO A 10 -2.57 -21.90 -5.92
CA PRO A 10 -1.61 -22.38 -4.94
C PRO A 10 -0.19 -22.38 -5.52
N THR A 11 0.76 -21.80 -4.79
CA THR A 11 2.16 -21.86 -5.17
C THR A 11 2.74 -23.19 -4.68
N LYS A 12 3.27 -24.02 -5.60
CA LYS A 12 3.94 -25.27 -5.22
C LYS A 12 5.25 -24.95 -4.49
N ARG A 13 5.46 -25.61 -3.36
CA ARG A 13 6.73 -25.60 -2.62
C ARG A 13 7.43 -26.91 -2.92
N GLU A 14 8.35 -26.88 -3.87
CA GLU A 14 9.10 -28.08 -4.24
C GLU A 14 10.32 -28.20 -3.33
N VAL A 15 10.44 -29.34 -2.67
CA VAL A 15 11.63 -29.73 -1.90
C VAL A 15 12.17 -30.98 -2.58
N GLY A 16 13.36 -30.90 -3.12
CA GLY A 16 14.00 -31.96 -3.90
C GLY A 16 15.52 -31.85 -3.87
N PRO A 17 16.22 -32.73 -4.61
CA PRO A 17 17.69 -32.77 -4.65
C PRO A 17 18.34 -31.43 -5.03
N ASP A 18 17.65 -30.62 -5.86
CA ASP A 18 18.09 -29.30 -6.32
C ASP A 18 17.43 -28.16 -5.53
N PHE A 19 17.43 -28.25 -4.20
CA PHE A 19 16.77 -27.26 -3.34
C PHE A 19 17.40 -25.85 -3.48
N ASP A 20 16.66 -24.92 -4.08
CA ASP A 20 16.95 -23.49 -4.08
C ASP A 20 16.19 -22.78 -2.95
N TYR A 21 16.93 -22.33 -1.93
CA TYR A 21 16.35 -21.64 -0.78
C TYR A 21 15.70 -20.29 -1.12
N VAL A 22 16.14 -19.61 -2.18
CA VAL A 22 15.57 -18.33 -2.64
C VAL A 22 14.23 -18.59 -3.32
N ALA A 23 14.19 -19.57 -4.25
CA ALA A 23 12.96 -19.97 -4.92
C ALA A 23 11.93 -20.52 -3.92
N TRP A 24 12.37 -21.36 -2.97
CA TRP A 24 11.54 -21.84 -1.88
C TRP A 24 11.03 -20.71 -0.99
N GLY A 25 11.92 -19.79 -0.59
CA GLY A 25 11.61 -18.65 0.27
C GLY A 25 10.54 -17.73 -0.34
N ALA A 26 10.59 -17.52 -1.66
CA ALA A 26 9.57 -16.77 -2.39
C ALA A 26 8.18 -17.43 -2.35
N GLY A 27 8.12 -18.74 -2.09
CA GLY A 27 6.89 -19.52 -1.91
C GLY A 27 6.34 -19.58 -0.48
N VAL A 28 7.03 -18.98 0.51
CA VAL A 28 6.65 -19.03 1.92
C VAL A 28 5.44 -18.14 2.21
N TYR A 29 5.42 -16.93 1.65
CA TYR A 29 4.32 -15.96 1.82
C TYR A 29 3.60 -15.76 0.49
N THR A 30 2.57 -16.56 0.25
CA THR A 30 1.82 -16.58 -1.02
C THR A 30 0.32 -16.44 -0.80
N GLY A 31 -0.42 -16.30 -1.89
CA GLY A 31 -1.87 -16.14 -1.88
C GLY A 31 -2.31 -14.80 -1.30
N TRP A 32 -3.41 -14.82 -0.56
CA TRP A 32 -4.10 -13.63 -0.07
C TRP A 32 -3.51 -13.02 1.21
N LEU A 33 -2.75 -13.79 2.00
CA LEU A 33 -2.22 -13.30 3.27
C LEU A 33 -1.30 -12.07 3.10
N PRO A 34 -0.32 -12.03 2.17
CA PRO A 34 0.50 -10.84 1.97
C PRO A 34 -0.31 -9.61 1.53
N VAL A 35 -1.40 -9.82 0.80
CA VAL A 35 -2.31 -8.77 0.32
C VAL A 35 -3.06 -8.15 1.49
N GLU A 36 -3.62 -8.99 2.35
CA GLU A 36 -4.30 -8.56 3.57
C GLU A 36 -3.34 -7.79 4.49
N GLN A 37 -2.14 -8.31 4.71
CA GLN A 37 -1.13 -7.66 5.56
C GLN A 37 -0.68 -6.31 4.99
N ALA A 38 -0.50 -6.21 3.68
CA ALA A 38 -0.19 -4.94 3.02
C ALA A 38 -1.33 -3.92 3.19
N ALA A 39 -2.60 -4.36 3.07
CA ALA A 39 -3.75 -3.50 3.29
C ALA A 39 -3.83 -3.03 4.76
N ILE A 40 -3.57 -3.91 5.73
CA ILE A 40 -3.48 -3.56 7.16
C ILE A 40 -2.39 -2.51 7.39
N ALA A 41 -1.20 -2.71 6.82
CA ALA A 41 -0.11 -1.75 6.95
C ALA A 41 -0.51 -0.35 6.46
N ILE A 42 -1.23 -0.26 5.33
CA ILE A 42 -1.75 1.02 4.83
C ILE A 42 -2.74 1.64 5.84
N ILE A 43 -3.71 0.86 6.32
CA ILE A 43 -4.75 1.33 7.26
C ILE A 43 -4.13 1.84 8.57
N GLU A 44 -3.12 1.17 9.10
CA GLU A 44 -2.51 1.50 10.40
C GLU A 44 -1.48 2.61 10.31
N THR A 45 -0.77 2.73 9.18
CA THR A 45 0.28 3.74 9.01
C THR A 45 -0.26 5.07 8.50
N ALA A 46 -1.28 5.09 7.64
CA ALA A 46 -1.84 6.33 7.10
C ALA A 46 -2.31 7.35 8.16
N PRO A 47 -2.96 6.96 9.29
CA PRO A 47 -3.32 7.89 10.36
C PRO A 47 -2.14 8.66 10.95
N LEU A 48 -0.91 8.13 10.85
CA LEU A 48 0.30 8.82 11.32
C LEU A 48 0.55 10.13 10.58
N PHE A 49 -0.02 10.31 9.37
CA PHE A 49 0.02 11.57 8.64
C PHE A 49 -0.80 12.69 9.30
N LEU A 50 -1.70 12.36 10.22
CA LEU A 50 -2.49 13.33 10.99
C LEU A 50 -1.94 13.54 12.41
N THR A 51 -0.80 12.93 12.74
CA THR A 51 -0.18 13.10 14.08
C THR A 51 0.35 14.52 14.23
N PRO A 52 -0.13 15.31 15.22
CA PRO A 52 0.36 16.66 15.46
C PRO A 52 1.86 16.69 15.80
N GLY A 53 2.52 17.80 15.47
CA GLY A 53 3.92 18.03 15.83
C GLY A 53 4.96 17.30 14.97
N ARG A 54 4.54 16.52 13.97
CA ARG A 54 5.47 15.95 12.98
C ARG A 54 6.01 17.05 12.06
N VAL A 55 7.28 16.92 11.71
CA VAL A 55 7.95 17.75 10.70
C VAL A 55 8.12 16.97 9.41
N CYS A 56 8.01 17.70 8.32
CA CYS A 56 8.27 17.19 6.99
C CYS A 56 9.75 17.26 6.64
N GLN A 57 10.11 16.69 5.49
CA GLN A 57 11.51 16.63 5.07
C GLN A 57 12.08 18.04 4.81
N ASN A 58 11.24 19.01 4.44
CA ASN A 58 11.61 20.42 4.31
C ASN A 58 11.79 21.15 5.66
N GLY A 59 11.60 20.48 6.79
CA GLY A 59 11.67 21.07 8.13
C GLY A 59 10.42 21.85 8.55
N LEU A 60 9.43 22.00 7.66
CA LEU A 60 8.15 22.63 8.00
C LEU A 60 7.23 21.63 8.73
N PRO A 61 6.27 22.11 9.53
CA PRO A 61 5.24 21.25 10.11
C PRO A 61 4.45 20.52 9.02
N VAL A 62 4.07 19.27 9.28
CA VAL A 62 3.10 18.54 8.44
C VAL A 62 1.81 19.37 8.36
N PRO A 63 1.20 19.55 7.17
CA PRO A 63 0.01 20.38 6.99
C PRO A 63 -1.27 19.68 7.46
N VAL A 64 -1.28 19.19 8.71
CA VAL A 64 -2.37 18.40 9.29
C VAL A 64 -3.70 19.15 9.32
N ASP A 65 -3.68 20.48 9.25
CA ASP A 65 -4.88 21.33 9.23
C ASP A 65 -5.48 21.55 7.85
N ARG A 66 -4.73 21.25 6.77
CA ARG A 66 -5.20 21.46 5.41
C ARG A 66 -6.33 20.47 5.06
N PRO A 67 -7.48 20.94 4.54
CA PRO A 67 -8.61 20.07 4.23
C PRO A 67 -8.28 18.95 3.23
N ASP A 68 -7.46 19.25 2.23
CA ASP A 68 -7.04 18.28 1.22
C ASP A 68 -6.10 17.22 1.81
N TRP A 69 -5.19 17.59 2.72
CA TRP A 69 -4.35 16.63 3.44
C TRP A 69 -5.18 15.63 4.26
N LYS A 70 -6.16 16.14 5.03
CA LYS A 70 -7.11 15.30 5.80
C LYS A 70 -7.90 14.37 4.89
N LYS A 71 -8.41 14.92 3.77
CA LYS A 71 -9.16 14.17 2.76
C LYS A 71 -8.32 13.04 2.18
N TYR A 72 -7.14 13.32 1.64
CA TYR A 72 -6.29 12.31 1.00
C TYR A 72 -5.82 11.23 1.98
N THR A 73 -5.52 11.60 3.23
CA THR A 73 -5.19 10.62 4.27
C THR A 73 -6.36 9.69 4.56
N THR A 74 -7.57 10.25 4.68
CA THR A 74 -8.79 9.49 4.94
C THR A 74 -9.14 8.57 3.76
N GLU A 75 -9.00 9.05 2.53
CA GLU A 75 -9.23 8.26 1.31
C GLU A 75 -8.24 7.10 1.19
N LEU A 76 -6.97 7.31 1.54
CA LEU A 76 -5.96 6.24 1.57
C LEU A 76 -6.30 5.16 2.60
N MET A 77 -6.75 5.56 3.79
CA MET A 77 -7.22 4.62 4.80
C MET A 77 -8.42 3.82 4.30
N GLU A 78 -9.35 4.48 3.63
CA GLU A 78 -10.58 3.85 3.16
C GLU A 78 -10.34 2.85 2.04
N ILE A 79 -9.53 3.21 1.03
CA ILE A 79 -9.17 2.25 -0.01
C ILE A 79 -8.37 1.08 0.55
N GLY A 80 -7.56 1.29 1.61
CA GLY A 80 -6.92 0.23 2.37
C GLY A 80 -7.92 -0.73 3.01
N ARG A 81 -9.00 -0.22 3.61
CA ARG A 81 -10.08 -1.07 4.18
C ARG A 81 -10.80 -1.89 3.11
N ILE A 82 -11.10 -1.27 1.98
CA ILE A 82 -11.73 -1.95 0.84
C ILE A 82 -10.79 -3.05 0.31
N ALA A 83 -9.49 -2.76 0.16
CA ALA A 83 -8.47 -3.74 -0.23
C ALA A 83 -8.38 -4.91 0.75
N LYS A 84 -8.41 -4.63 2.06
CA LYS A 84 -8.42 -5.66 3.10
C LYS A 84 -9.67 -6.56 2.99
N GLN A 85 -10.84 -5.97 2.79
CA GLN A 85 -12.09 -6.73 2.64
C GLN A 85 -12.06 -7.62 1.39
N ALA A 86 -11.58 -7.10 0.26
CA ALA A 86 -11.41 -7.89 -0.97
C ALA A 86 -10.42 -9.05 -0.76
N ALA A 87 -9.34 -8.82 -0.02
CA ALA A 87 -8.36 -9.85 0.30
C ALA A 87 -8.92 -10.96 1.20
N ILE A 88 -9.65 -10.60 2.25
CA ILE A 88 -10.34 -11.55 3.13
C ILE A 88 -11.38 -12.36 2.33
N ALA A 89 -12.13 -11.69 1.45
CA ALA A 89 -13.13 -12.31 0.60
C ALA A 89 -12.54 -13.10 -0.58
N ARG A 90 -11.23 -13.01 -0.81
CA ARG A 90 -10.50 -13.66 -1.91
C ARG A 90 -11.05 -13.32 -3.31
N LYS A 91 -11.50 -12.08 -3.50
CA LYS A 91 -12.12 -11.60 -4.75
C LYS A 91 -11.09 -10.91 -5.63
N LEU A 92 -10.56 -11.63 -6.63
CA LEU A 92 -9.52 -11.12 -7.53
C LEU A 92 -10.04 -9.95 -8.39
N ASP A 93 -11.20 -10.13 -9.00
CA ASP A 93 -11.94 -9.12 -9.77
C ASP A 93 -12.12 -7.81 -8.99
N ALA A 94 -12.57 -7.92 -7.73
CA ALA A 94 -12.71 -6.75 -6.86
C ALA A 94 -11.36 -6.07 -6.59
N PHE A 95 -10.27 -6.84 -6.47
CA PHE A 95 -8.94 -6.27 -6.25
C PHE A 95 -8.38 -5.58 -7.50
N GLU A 96 -8.65 -6.10 -8.70
CA GLU A 96 -8.26 -5.47 -9.95
C GLU A 96 -8.84 -4.05 -10.06
N GLU A 97 -10.12 -3.88 -9.72
CA GLU A 97 -10.76 -2.55 -9.64
C GLU A 97 -10.19 -1.64 -8.55
N ILE A 98 -9.71 -2.22 -7.44
CA ILE A 98 -9.09 -1.47 -6.34
C ILE A 98 -7.71 -0.96 -6.75
N SER A 99 -6.99 -1.65 -7.63
CA SER A 99 -5.61 -1.33 -7.98
C SER A 99 -5.44 0.09 -8.53
N GLU A 100 -6.34 0.51 -9.42
CA GLU A 100 -6.37 1.88 -9.97
C GLU A 100 -6.73 2.90 -8.90
N LYS A 101 -7.77 2.64 -8.11
CA LYS A 101 -8.23 3.52 -7.02
C LYS A 101 -7.15 3.71 -5.95
N LEU A 102 -6.40 2.65 -5.63
CA LEU A 102 -5.28 2.72 -4.69
C LEU A 102 -4.14 3.58 -5.26
N SER A 103 -3.84 3.44 -6.55
CA SER A 103 -2.86 4.28 -7.25
C SER A 103 -3.28 5.75 -7.19
N ASP A 104 -4.54 6.05 -7.48
CA ASP A 104 -5.07 7.41 -7.41
C ASP A 104 -5.01 7.99 -6.00
N ALA A 105 -5.36 7.21 -4.96
CA ALA A 105 -5.25 7.65 -3.57
C ALA A 105 -3.81 8.04 -3.20
N CYS A 106 -2.82 7.28 -3.66
CA CYS A 106 -1.41 7.62 -3.46
C CYS A 106 -1.04 8.92 -4.21
N GLN A 107 -1.49 9.04 -5.46
CA GLN A 107 -1.10 10.14 -6.33
C GLN A 107 -1.77 11.47 -5.98
N ASN A 108 -3.00 11.45 -5.44
CA ASN A 108 -3.69 12.65 -4.96
C ASN A 108 -2.85 13.41 -3.93
N CYS A 109 -2.22 12.70 -3.00
CA CYS A 109 -1.29 13.29 -2.05
C CYS A 109 0.07 13.59 -2.70
N HIS A 110 0.65 12.64 -3.44
CA HIS A 110 2.02 12.80 -3.96
C HIS A 110 2.16 13.96 -4.96
N ARG A 111 1.16 14.21 -5.82
CA ARG A 111 1.20 15.34 -6.77
C ARG A 111 1.30 16.71 -6.09
N VAL A 112 0.78 16.82 -4.86
CA VAL A 112 0.80 18.07 -4.09
C VAL A 112 2.01 18.11 -3.16
N TYR A 113 2.21 17.05 -2.38
CA TYR A 113 3.12 17.03 -1.22
C TYR A 113 4.40 16.22 -1.44
N ARG A 114 4.56 15.53 -2.58
CA ARG A 114 5.73 14.71 -2.93
C ARG A 114 6.05 14.82 -4.42
N ARG A 115 6.29 16.04 -4.89
CA ARG A 115 6.65 16.28 -6.29
C ARG A 115 8.04 15.73 -6.59
N ASP A 116 8.15 15.03 -7.72
CA ASP A 116 9.43 14.55 -8.24
C ASP A 116 10.11 15.67 -9.04
N ALA A 117 10.82 16.55 -8.33
CA ALA A 117 11.72 17.54 -8.94
C ALA A 117 13.07 17.54 -8.21
N PRO A 118 14.20 17.81 -8.89
CA PRO A 118 15.51 17.90 -8.26
C PRO A 118 15.50 18.91 -7.11
N GLY A 119 15.81 18.45 -5.89
CA GLY A 119 15.78 19.28 -4.68
C GLY A 119 14.40 19.50 -4.04
N ALA A 120 13.33 18.90 -4.58
CA ALA A 120 12.02 18.96 -3.95
C ALA A 120 12.02 18.16 -2.63
N MET A 121 11.89 18.89 -1.53
CA MET A 121 11.70 18.30 -0.20
C MET A 121 10.21 17.99 0.00
N ARG A 122 9.91 16.88 0.69
CA ARG A 122 8.53 16.41 0.92
C ARG A 122 7.76 17.34 1.87
N CYS A 123 6.45 17.37 1.65
CA CYS A 123 5.40 18.24 2.20
C CYS A 123 5.58 19.72 1.92
N GLN A 124 5.72 20.03 0.63
CA GLN A 124 5.88 21.36 0.03
C GLN A 124 5.56 22.54 0.95
#